data_AF-A0A258LUG7-F1
#
_entry.id   AF-A0A258LUG7-F1
#
_cell.length_a   1.000
_cell.length_b   1.000
_cell.length_c   1.000
_cell.angle_alpha   90.00
_cell.angle_beta   90.00
_cell.angle_gamma   90.00
#
_symmetry.space_group_name_H-M   'P 1'
#
loop_
_entity.id
_entity.type
_entity.pdbx_description
1 polymer ?
#
loop_
_entity_poly.entity_id
_entity_poly.type
_entity_poly.pdbx_seq_one_letter_code
_entity_poly.pdbx_strand_id
1 'polypeptide(L)'
;VKVFGEFEFWFALIKVVAIVAMIALGSSVIFFGFTNDWNPIGFSNLWQHGGFFPNGIGGMLLSLQMVLFAYVGIEMIGLSAGEAENPRKTIPMAIDSLAWRILIFYMGAILVILAIFPWNEVGQQGSPFVVMFERIGLREAAGIINFVVITAALSSCNAGIFSGGRLLYALSVNGYAPSPFAKLSKYGVPNRAVMATVAVCMTGVVLNYFVPDKAFQYVMAAVTFVGLMVWIAILLTQIQFRRSLTQSQVAELAYRTPWWPYSSWFALAFITLVVVLMGFHEDARIALVLGPCLLGVYLAMFYIVGLHRKTKLSREFK
;
A
#
# COMPACT_ATOMS: atom_id res chain seq x y z
N VAL A 1 17.25 14.08 3.59
CA VAL A 1 16.05 14.04 2.70
C VAL A 1 16.44 13.90 1.23
N LYS A 2 17.39 14.70 0.70
CA LYS A 2 17.85 14.61 -0.71
C LYS A 2 18.21 13.19 -1.17
N VAL A 3 19.07 12.48 -0.44
CA VAL A 3 19.52 11.12 -0.80
C VAL A 3 18.35 10.13 -0.92
N PHE A 4 17.40 10.17 0.01
CA PHE A 4 16.20 9.32 -0.06
C PHE A 4 15.38 9.60 -1.32
N GLY A 5 15.18 10.89 -1.65
CA GLY A 5 14.43 11.30 -2.84
C GLY A 5 15.09 10.84 -4.14
N GLU A 6 16.43 10.90 -4.22
CA GLU A 6 17.19 10.41 -5.38
C GLU A 6 17.06 8.88 -5.53
N PHE A 7 17.21 8.11 -4.44
CA PHE A 7 17.03 6.66 -4.49
C PHE A 7 15.61 6.28 -4.92
N GLU A 8 14.58 6.92 -4.35
CA GLU A 8 13.19 6.64 -4.72
C GLU A 8 12.89 7.04 -6.17
N PHE A 9 13.50 8.11 -6.69
CA PHE A 9 13.37 8.48 -8.10
C PHE A 9 13.88 7.36 -9.02
N TRP A 10 15.09 6.85 -8.76
CA TRP A 10 15.68 5.77 -9.55
C TRP A 10 14.91 4.46 -9.42
N PHE A 11 14.52 4.08 -8.19
CA PHE A 11 13.70 2.88 -7.99
C PHE A 11 12.33 2.98 -8.65
N ALA A 12 11.69 4.15 -8.59
CA ALA A 12 10.43 4.40 -9.29
C ALA A 12 10.59 4.28 -10.81
N LEU A 13 11.67 4.84 -11.37
CA LEU A 13 11.96 4.77 -12.80
C LEU A 13 12.11 3.33 -13.30
N ILE A 14 12.90 2.51 -12.59
CA ILE A 14 13.10 1.09 -12.93
C ILE A 14 11.75 0.35 -13.00
N LYS A 15 10.89 0.54 -11.97
CA LYS A 15 9.56 -0.07 -11.91
C LYS A 15 8.66 0.36 -13.06
N VAL A 16 8.58 1.66 -13.33
CA VAL A 16 7.71 2.21 -14.37
C VAL A 16 8.14 1.72 -15.75
N VAL A 17 9.43 1.77 -16.06
CA VAL A 17 9.96 1.30 -17.36
C VAL A 17 9.66 -0.19 -17.54
N ALA A 18 9.87 -1.01 -16.51
CA ALA A 18 9.60 -2.44 -16.59
C ALA A 18 8.12 -2.77 -16.85
N ILE A 19 7.20 -2.10 -16.13
CA ILE A 19 5.75 -2.32 -16.31
C ILE A 19 5.32 -1.86 -17.71
N VAL A 20 5.78 -0.69 -18.17
CA VAL A 20 5.45 -0.19 -19.51
C VAL A 20 5.98 -1.12 -20.59
N ALA A 21 7.22 -1.60 -20.47
CA ALA A 21 7.81 -2.55 -21.40
C ALA A 21 7.01 -3.87 -21.43
N MET A 22 6.61 -4.38 -20.26
CA MET A 22 5.78 -5.58 -20.19
C MET A 22 4.41 -5.38 -20.84
N ILE A 23 3.73 -4.26 -20.57
CA ILE A 23 2.42 -3.97 -21.19
C ILE A 23 2.57 -3.87 -22.71
N ALA A 24 3.62 -3.21 -23.21
CA ALA A 24 3.88 -3.08 -24.64
C ALA A 24 4.16 -4.44 -25.30
N LEU A 25 5.04 -5.25 -24.71
CA LEU A 25 5.39 -6.58 -25.21
C LEU A 25 4.20 -7.54 -25.13
N GLY A 26 3.49 -7.59 -24.01
CA GLY A 26 2.32 -8.46 -23.91
C GLY A 26 1.18 -8.01 -24.83
N SER A 27 1.01 -6.70 -25.06
CA SER A 27 0.06 -6.21 -26.07
C SER A 27 0.47 -6.65 -27.49
N SER A 28 1.77 -6.69 -27.81
CA SER A 28 2.20 -7.18 -29.12
C SER A 28 1.92 -8.67 -29.32
N VAL A 29 2.04 -9.48 -28.26
CA VAL A 29 1.63 -10.89 -28.25
C VAL A 29 0.12 -11.03 -28.46
N ILE A 30 -0.68 -10.21 -27.78
CA ILE A 30 -2.15 -10.25 -27.85
C ILE A 30 -2.67 -9.87 -29.24
N PHE A 31 -2.18 -8.77 -29.83
CA PHE A 31 -2.70 -8.22 -31.07
C PHE A 31 -2.03 -8.79 -32.33
N PHE A 32 -0.73 -9.07 -32.28
CA PHE A 32 0.05 -9.49 -33.45
C PHE A 32 0.53 -10.94 -33.37
N GLY A 33 0.31 -11.64 -32.24
CA GLY A 33 0.84 -12.99 -32.06
C GLY A 33 2.36 -13.03 -32.01
N PHE A 34 3.00 -11.91 -31.64
CA PHE A 34 4.44 -11.87 -31.44
C PHE A 34 4.83 -12.99 -30.46
N THR A 35 5.84 -13.80 -30.79
CA THR A 35 6.25 -15.03 -30.05
C THR A 35 5.26 -16.22 -30.04
N ASN A 36 4.11 -16.10 -30.71
CA ASN A 36 3.10 -17.16 -30.85
C ASN A 36 2.82 -17.47 -32.33
N ASP A 37 3.86 -17.73 -33.12
CA ASP A 37 3.79 -18.00 -34.56
C ASP A 37 2.97 -16.97 -35.37
N TRP A 38 2.97 -15.70 -34.93
CA TRP A 38 2.15 -14.62 -35.51
C TRP A 38 0.63 -14.89 -35.47
N ASN A 39 0.19 -15.79 -34.58
CA ASN A 39 -1.21 -16.02 -34.29
C ASN A 39 -1.63 -15.21 -33.06
N PRO A 40 -2.51 -14.19 -33.21
CA PRO A 40 -2.95 -13.37 -32.10
C PRO A 40 -3.68 -14.20 -31.03
N ILE A 41 -3.28 -14.06 -29.76
CA ILE A 41 -3.96 -14.74 -28.65
C ILE A 41 -5.34 -14.10 -28.39
N GLY A 42 -5.45 -12.77 -28.58
CA GLY A 42 -6.66 -12.02 -28.27
C GLY A 42 -6.97 -11.99 -26.76
N PHE A 43 -8.25 -11.82 -26.43
CA PHE A 43 -8.73 -11.62 -25.04
C PHE A 43 -9.58 -12.77 -24.51
N SER A 44 -9.64 -13.88 -25.24
CA SER A 44 -10.58 -14.96 -24.96
C SER A 44 -10.38 -15.61 -23.59
N ASN A 45 -9.14 -15.66 -23.10
CA ASN A 45 -8.79 -16.16 -21.77
C ASN A 45 -9.50 -15.42 -20.62
N LEU A 46 -9.96 -14.19 -20.82
CA LEU A 46 -10.68 -13.41 -19.80
C LEU A 46 -12.05 -14.01 -19.42
N TRP A 47 -12.64 -14.86 -20.27
CA TRP A 47 -13.96 -15.45 -20.01
C TRP A 47 -14.09 -16.94 -20.36
N GLN A 48 -13.16 -17.52 -21.12
CA GLN A 48 -13.28 -18.93 -21.55
C GLN A 48 -13.12 -19.95 -20.41
N HIS A 49 -12.48 -19.58 -19.31
CA HIS A 49 -12.16 -20.49 -18.20
C HIS A 49 -13.14 -20.33 -17.03
N GLY A 50 -14.43 -20.49 -17.29
CA GLY A 50 -15.49 -20.36 -16.27
C GLY A 50 -16.18 -18.99 -16.20
N GLY A 51 -16.07 -18.18 -17.25
CA GLY A 51 -16.70 -16.85 -17.33
C GLY A 51 -15.92 -15.76 -16.60
N PHE A 52 -16.54 -14.60 -16.44
CA PHE A 52 -15.92 -13.45 -15.74
C PHE A 52 -15.91 -13.63 -14.20
N PHE A 53 -16.82 -14.45 -13.67
CA PHE A 53 -16.92 -14.77 -12.25
C PHE A 53 -16.78 -16.28 -12.01
N PRO A 54 -15.59 -16.88 -12.28
CA PRO A 54 -15.41 -18.33 -12.17
C PRO A 54 -15.60 -18.84 -10.74
N ASN A 55 -15.31 -18.01 -9.73
CA ASN A 55 -15.54 -18.29 -8.30
C ASN A 55 -16.82 -17.62 -7.77
N GLY A 56 -17.72 -17.19 -8.66
CA GLY A 56 -18.92 -16.43 -8.35
C GLY A 56 -18.65 -15.02 -7.78
N ILE A 57 -19.72 -14.31 -7.44
CA ILE A 57 -19.64 -12.97 -6.82
C ILE A 57 -18.99 -13.06 -5.43
N GLY A 58 -19.21 -14.17 -4.71
CA GLY A 58 -18.57 -14.43 -3.42
C GLY A 58 -17.04 -14.42 -3.50
N GLY A 59 -16.46 -15.09 -4.50
CA GLY A 59 -15.01 -15.07 -4.73
C GLY A 59 -14.47 -13.67 -5.04
N MET A 60 -15.21 -12.87 -5.84
CA MET A 60 -14.86 -11.46 -6.07
C MET A 60 -14.84 -10.66 -4.76
N LEU A 61 -15.90 -10.76 -3.95
CA LEU A 61 -15.99 -10.04 -2.67
C LEU A 61 -14.84 -10.43 -1.73
N LEU A 62 -14.53 -11.73 -1.64
CA LEU A 62 -13.43 -12.23 -0.81
C LEU A 62 -12.05 -11.76 -1.30
N SER A 63 -11.89 -11.51 -2.60
CA SER A 63 -10.63 -10.99 -3.17
C SER A 63 -10.35 -9.51 -2.83
N LEU A 64 -11.37 -8.73 -2.47
CA LEU A 64 -11.25 -7.28 -2.22
C LEU A 64 -10.21 -6.95 -1.14
N GLN A 65 -10.05 -7.81 -0.13
CA GLN A 65 -9.04 -7.61 0.92
C GLN A 65 -7.62 -7.61 0.38
N MET A 66 -7.32 -8.51 -0.58
CA MET A 66 -5.99 -8.66 -1.17
C MET A 66 -5.69 -7.48 -2.09
N VAL A 67 -6.73 -7.01 -2.80
CA VAL A 67 -6.65 -5.77 -3.58
C VAL A 67 -6.35 -4.58 -2.67
N LEU A 68 -7.05 -4.43 -1.54
CA LEU A 68 -6.80 -3.32 -0.62
C LEU A 68 -5.44 -3.40 0.06
N PHE A 69 -4.97 -4.60 0.40
CA PHE A 69 -3.61 -4.81 0.90
C PHE A 69 -2.56 -4.21 -0.03
N ALA A 70 -2.70 -4.40 -1.35
CA ALA A 70 -1.76 -3.88 -2.35
C ALA A 70 -1.68 -2.34 -2.39
N TYR A 71 -2.67 -1.64 -1.79
CA TYR A 71 -2.71 -0.17 -1.74
C TYR A 71 -2.37 0.43 -0.37
N VAL A 72 -2.12 -0.40 0.64
CA VAL A 72 -1.61 0.07 1.94
C VAL A 72 -0.29 0.83 1.74
N GLY A 73 -0.14 1.97 2.40
CA GLY A 73 1.00 2.87 2.21
C GLY A 73 0.70 4.07 1.31
N ILE A 74 -0.48 4.17 0.70
CA ILE A 74 -0.90 5.39 0.01
C ILE A 74 -1.01 6.60 0.95
N GLU A 75 -1.29 6.36 2.22
CA GLU A 75 -1.33 7.38 3.28
C GLU A 75 -0.01 8.14 3.45
N MET A 76 1.10 7.58 2.93
CA MET A 76 2.41 8.24 2.92
C MET A 76 2.40 9.57 2.18
N ILE A 77 1.51 9.77 1.21
CA ILE A 77 1.32 11.06 0.53
C ILE A 77 1.01 12.17 1.56
N GLY A 78 0.23 11.85 2.59
CA GLY A 78 -0.09 12.79 3.68
C GLY A 78 1.14 13.16 4.52
N LEU A 79 2.02 12.20 4.80
CA LEU A 79 3.26 12.47 5.55
C LEU A 79 4.24 13.30 4.71
N SER A 80 4.35 13.00 3.42
CA SER A 80 5.20 13.75 2.50
C SER A 80 4.69 15.16 2.20
N ALA A 81 3.40 15.45 2.45
CA ALA A 81 2.83 16.78 2.25
C ALA A 81 3.50 17.87 3.08
N GLY A 82 4.00 17.54 4.28
CA GLY A 82 4.74 18.49 5.13
C GLY A 82 6.14 18.84 4.62
N GLU A 83 6.69 18.02 3.71
CA GLU A 83 8.03 18.19 3.13
C GLU A 83 8.00 18.52 1.63
N ALA A 84 6.81 18.57 1.03
CA ALA A 84 6.63 18.79 -0.40
C ALA A 84 6.88 20.25 -0.77
N GLU A 85 7.58 20.47 -1.88
CA GLU A 85 7.70 21.80 -2.49
C GLU A 85 6.32 22.21 -3.07
N ASN A 86 5.83 23.39 -2.70
CA ASN A 86 4.53 23.92 -3.10
C ASN A 86 3.36 22.92 -2.89
N PRO A 87 3.07 22.52 -1.63
CA PRO A 87 2.14 21.44 -1.32
C PRO A 87 0.71 21.71 -1.84
N ARG A 88 0.30 22.98 -1.95
CA ARG A 88 -0.99 23.39 -2.53
C ARG A 88 -1.20 22.93 -3.98
N LYS A 89 -0.13 22.72 -4.74
CA LYS A 89 -0.18 22.25 -6.14
C LYS A 89 0.26 20.80 -6.26
N THR A 90 1.37 20.46 -5.61
CA THR A 90 2.01 19.13 -5.75
C THR A 90 1.15 18.01 -5.18
N ILE A 91 0.45 18.24 -4.06
CA ILE A 91 -0.37 17.20 -3.42
C ILE A 91 -1.64 16.87 -4.21
N PRO A 92 -2.46 17.84 -4.67
CA PRO A 92 -3.57 17.55 -5.58
C PRO A 92 -3.12 16.80 -6.84
N MET A 93 -2.05 17.25 -7.49
CA MET A 93 -1.51 16.58 -8.68
C MET A 93 -1.10 15.13 -8.41
N ALA A 94 -0.46 14.86 -7.27
CA ALA A 94 -0.08 13.50 -6.88
C ALA A 94 -1.32 12.60 -6.68
N ILE A 95 -2.34 13.11 -5.98
CA ILE A 95 -3.60 12.40 -5.74
C ILE A 95 -4.32 12.10 -7.07
N ASP A 96 -4.48 13.10 -7.94
CA ASP A 96 -5.21 12.92 -9.21
C ASP A 96 -4.45 11.98 -10.16
N SER A 97 -3.11 12.00 -10.12
CA SER A 97 -2.28 11.09 -10.91
C SER A 97 -2.40 9.62 -10.47
N LEU A 98 -2.79 9.36 -9.21
CA LEU A 98 -2.92 8.01 -8.68
C LEU A 98 -3.93 7.19 -9.49
N ALA A 99 -5.08 7.77 -9.82
CA ALA A 99 -6.14 7.07 -10.54
C ALA A 99 -5.63 6.53 -11.88
N TRP A 100 -4.97 7.38 -12.68
CA TRP A 100 -4.39 6.98 -13.96
C TRP A 100 -3.26 5.96 -13.80
N ARG A 101 -2.43 6.08 -12.76
CA ARG A 101 -1.36 5.12 -12.47
C ARG A 101 -1.93 3.73 -12.13
N ILE A 102 -3.05 3.66 -11.40
CA ILE A 102 -3.74 2.40 -11.11
C ILE A 102 -4.30 1.79 -12.39
N LEU A 103 -4.99 2.59 -13.22
CA LEU A 103 -5.55 2.10 -14.49
C LEU A 103 -4.44 1.57 -15.42
N ILE A 104 -3.36 2.32 -15.60
CA ILE A 104 -2.31 1.96 -16.56
C ILE A 104 -1.44 0.83 -16.00
N PHE A 105 -0.84 1.01 -14.82
CA PHE A 105 0.19 0.09 -14.34
C PHE A 105 -0.36 -1.16 -13.68
N TYR A 106 -1.53 -1.10 -13.04
CA TYR A 106 -2.13 -2.26 -12.37
C TYR A 106 -3.12 -2.95 -13.28
N MET A 107 -4.18 -2.24 -13.69
CA MET A 107 -5.21 -2.87 -14.53
C MET A 107 -4.66 -3.25 -15.90
N GLY A 108 -3.84 -2.40 -16.53
CA GLY A 108 -3.19 -2.73 -17.80
C GLY A 108 -2.28 -3.96 -17.70
N ALA A 109 -1.45 -4.04 -16.66
CA ALA A 109 -0.58 -5.20 -16.42
C ALA A 109 -1.37 -6.49 -16.21
N ILE A 110 -2.37 -6.47 -15.33
CA ILE A 110 -3.21 -7.64 -15.03
C ILE A 110 -4.00 -8.07 -16.27
N LEU A 111 -4.56 -7.11 -17.01
CA LEU A 111 -5.31 -7.39 -18.24
C LEU A 111 -4.42 -8.07 -19.28
N VAL A 112 -3.18 -7.60 -19.47
CA VAL A 112 -2.23 -8.24 -20.37
C VAL A 112 -1.87 -9.65 -19.91
N ILE A 113 -1.59 -9.84 -18.63
CA ILE A 113 -1.26 -11.16 -18.07
C ILE A 113 -2.43 -12.14 -18.26
N LEU A 114 -3.67 -11.73 -17.93
CA LEU A 114 -4.86 -12.58 -18.00
C LEU A 114 -5.39 -12.78 -19.43
N ALA A 115 -5.06 -11.88 -20.35
CA ALA A 115 -5.35 -12.09 -21.78
C ALA A 115 -4.43 -13.17 -22.37
N ILE A 116 -3.15 -13.17 -21.99
CA ILE A 116 -2.17 -14.15 -22.47
C ILE A 116 -2.34 -15.50 -21.76
N PHE A 117 -2.54 -15.49 -20.44
CA PHE A 117 -2.58 -16.70 -19.62
C PHE A 117 -3.93 -16.88 -18.94
N PRO A 118 -4.44 -18.11 -18.89
CA PRO A 118 -5.69 -18.40 -18.21
C PRO A 118 -5.51 -18.24 -16.69
N TRP A 119 -6.51 -17.68 -16.01
CA TRP A 119 -6.41 -17.26 -14.61
C TRP A 119 -6.05 -18.40 -13.65
N ASN A 120 -6.39 -19.64 -14.01
CA ASN A 120 -6.11 -20.85 -13.22
C ASN A 120 -4.65 -21.31 -13.31
N GLU A 121 -3.85 -20.81 -14.26
CA GLU A 121 -2.41 -21.11 -14.34
C GLU A 121 -1.54 -20.01 -13.70
N VAL A 122 -2.12 -18.83 -13.45
CA VAL A 122 -1.39 -17.68 -12.91
C VAL A 122 -1.12 -17.87 -11.42
N GLY A 123 0.13 -17.67 -11.01
CA GLY A 123 0.55 -17.68 -9.60
C GLY A 123 0.91 -19.06 -9.02
N GLN A 124 0.93 -20.12 -9.85
CA GLN A 124 1.33 -21.45 -9.39
C GLN A 124 2.86 -21.67 -9.34
N GLN A 125 3.65 -20.90 -10.09
CA GLN A 125 5.11 -21.10 -10.22
C GLN A 125 5.87 -19.76 -10.18
N GLY A 126 5.95 -19.14 -9.00
CA GLY A 126 6.67 -17.88 -8.82
C GLY A 126 5.88 -16.65 -9.32
N SER A 127 6.60 -15.55 -9.58
CA SER A 127 5.97 -14.27 -9.93
C SER A 127 5.28 -14.35 -11.31
N PRO A 128 3.98 -14.04 -11.43
CA PRO A 128 3.27 -13.99 -12.71
C PRO A 128 3.96 -13.12 -13.77
N PHE A 129 4.62 -12.05 -13.32
CA PHE A 129 5.39 -11.16 -14.17
C PHE A 129 6.59 -11.88 -14.79
N VAL A 130 7.28 -12.72 -14.03
CA VAL A 130 8.45 -13.48 -14.50
C VAL A 130 8.01 -14.61 -15.43
N VAL A 131 6.98 -15.37 -15.01
CA VAL A 131 6.42 -16.49 -15.78
C VAL A 131 5.93 -16.05 -17.15
N MET A 132 5.38 -14.84 -17.26
CA MET A 132 4.96 -14.27 -18.54
C MET A 132 6.13 -14.20 -19.53
N PHE A 133 7.28 -13.66 -19.12
CA PHE A 133 8.46 -13.55 -19.98
C PHE A 133 9.11 -14.91 -20.31
N GLU A 134 9.11 -15.83 -19.36
CA GLU A 134 9.62 -17.18 -19.60
C GLU A 134 8.78 -17.92 -20.65
N ARG A 135 7.46 -17.84 -20.56
CA ARG A 135 6.55 -18.56 -21.47
C ARG A 135 6.48 -17.97 -22.87
N ILE A 136 6.69 -16.66 -23.04
CA ILE A 136 6.82 -16.04 -24.37
C ILE A 136 8.22 -16.21 -24.99
N GLY A 137 9.09 -17.05 -24.39
CA GLY A 137 10.41 -17.37 -24.92
C GLY A 137 11.50 -16.32 -24.65
N LEU A 138 11.20 -15.28 -23.86
CA LEU A 138 12.15 -14.23 -23.46
C LEU A 138 12.77 -14.53 -22.10
N ARG A 139 13.39 -15.71 -21.98
CA ARG A 139 13.95 -16.20 -20.71
C ARG A 139 15.01 -15.27 -20.10
N GLU A 140 15.80 -14.58 -20.92
CA GLU A 140 16.75 -13.55 -20.44
C GLU A 140 16.05 -12.34 -19.79
N ALA A 141 14.83 -12.01 -20.24
CA ALA A 141 14.03 -10.95 -19.63
C ALA A 141 13.48 -11.36 -18.25
N ALA A 142 13.31 -12.65 -17.98
CA ALA A 142 12.87 -13.17 -16.68
C ALA A 142 13.83 -12.77 -15.55
N GLY A 143 15.15 -12.82 -15.81
CA GLY A 143 16.18 -12.35 -14.87
C GLY A 143 16.09 -10.85 -14.58
N ILE A 144 15.84 -10.04 -15.62
CA ILE A 144 15.63 -8.59 -15.48
C ILE A 144 14.38 -8.30 -14.65
N ILE A 145 13.28 -9.02 -14.88
CA ILE A 145 12.05 -8.84 -14.08
C ILE A 145 12.27 -9.23 -12.63
N ASN A 146 13.01 -10.31 -12.33
CA ASN A 146 13.38 -10.64 -10.96
C ASN A 146 14.19 -9.51 -10.29
N PHE A 147 15.15 -8.93 -11.01
CA PHE A 147 15.87 -7.75 -10.53
C PHE A 147 14.93 -6.55 -10.26
N VAL A 148 13.99 -6.29 -11.16
CA VAL A 148 12.96 -5.24 -10.97
C VAL A 148 12.10 -5.52 -9.73
N VAL A 149 11.66 -6.75 -9.52
CA VAL A 149 10.86 -7.12 -8.34
C VAL A 149 11.64 -6.91 -7.05
N ILE A 150 12.94 -7.26 -7.02
CA ILE A 150 13.79 -7.02 -5.85
C ILE A 150 13.96 -5.51 -5.60
N THR A 151 14.21 -4.71 -6.65
CA THR A 151 14.32 -3.24 -6.47
C THR A 151 13.00 -2.61 -6.02
N ALA A 152 11.86 -3.14 -6.46
CA ALA A 152 10.54 -2.74 -6.00
C ALA A 152 10.36 -3.03 -4.50
N ALA A 153 10.74 -4.22 -4.05
CA ALA A 153 10.71 -4.60 -2.64
C ALA A 153 11.63 -3.70 -1.79
N LEU A 154 12.86 -3.44 -2.26
CA LEU A 154 13.81 -2.55 -1.58
C LEU A 154 13.27 -1.11 -1.45
N SER A 155 12.65 -0.57 -2.50
CA SER A 155 11.99 0.74 -2.45
C SER A 155 10.84 0.77 -1.44
N SER A 156 10.01 -0.28 -1.39
CA SER A 156 8.95 -0.39 -0.38
C SER A 156 9.51 -0.43 1.05
N CYS A 157 10.58 -1.19 1.29
CA CYS A 157 11.27 -1.24 2.58
C CYS A 157 11.85 0.12 2.97
N ASN A 158 12.52 0.80 2.03
CA ASN A 158 13.10 2.12 2.24
C ASN A 158 12.04 3.16 2.61
N ALA A 159 10.94 3.20 1.85
CA ALA A 159 9.80 4.07 2.14
C ALA A 159 9.16 3.76 3.50
N GLY A 160 9.01 2.48 3.87
CA GLY A 160 8.49 2.04 5.16
C GLY A 160 9.36 2.47 6.35
N ILE A 161 10.68 2.29 6.25
CA ILE A 161 11.62 2.71 7.30
C ILE A 161 11.62 4.24 7.45
N PHE A 162 11.64 4.96 6.32
CA PHE A 162 11.66 6.42 6.28
C PHE A 162 10.40 7.05 6.90
N SER A 163 9.24 6.49 6.58
CA SER A 163 7.95 6.97 7.08
C SER A 163 7.69 6.55 8.52
N GLY A 164 7.98 5.29 8.88
CA GLY A 164 7.86 4.79 10.25
C GLY A 164 8.71 5.60 11.23
N GLY A 165 9.95 5.91 10.86
CA GLY A 165 10.82 6.77 11.66
C GLY A 165 10.26 8.19 11.88
N ARG A 166 9.62 8.78 10.86
CA ARG A 166 8.97 10.10 10.97
C ARG A 166 7.70 10.08 11.79
N LEU A 167 6.88 9.04 11.60
CA LEU A 167 5.64 8.90 12.35
C LEU A 167 5.96 8.74 13.84
N LEU A 168 6.93 7.89 14.19
CA LEU A 168 7.38 7.70 15.56
C LEU A 168 8.02 8.97 16.15
N TYR A 169 8.80 9.71 15.36
CA TYR A 169 9.30 11.04 15.74
C TYR A 169 8.16 12.02 16.03
N ALA A 170 7.19 12.14 15.12
CA ALA A 170 6.05 13.05 15.26
C ALA A 170 5.19 12.69 16.47
N LEU A 171 4.95 11.41 16.73
CA LEU A 171 4.29 10.94 17.94
C LEU A 171 5.08 11.34 19.20
N SER A 172 6.40 11.21 19.18
CA SER A 172 7.26 11.55 20.32
C SER A 172 7.27 13.06 20.62
N VAL A 173 7.35 13.90 19.59
CA VAL A 173 7.28 15.36 19.71
C VAL A 173 5.94 15.80 20.31
N ASN A 174 4.84 15.13 19.93
CA ASN A 174 3.50 15.41 20.45
C ASN A 174 3.20 14.71 21.80
N GLY A 175 4.18 14.05 22.42
CA GLY A 175 4.02 13.39 23.72
C GLY A 175 3.27 12.05 23.69
N TYR A 176 3.02 11.50 22.51
CA TYR A 176 2.37 10.18 22.31
C TYR A 176 3.35 9.02 22.17
N ALA A 177 4.66 9.27 22.16
CA ALA A 177 5.71 8.25 22.20
C ALA A 177 6.87 8.68 23.13
N PRO A 178 7.76 7.76 23.54
CA PRO A 178 8.89 8.09 24.42
C PRO A 178 9.75 9.24 23.89
N SER A 179 10.12 10.20 24.76
CA SER A 179 10.88 11.40 24.38
C SER A 179 12.26 11.17 23.72
N PRO A 180 12.97 10.03 23.92
CA PRO A 180 14.19 9.76 23.17
C PRO A 180 14.03 9.77 21.66
N PHE A 181 12.83 9.45 21.14
CA PHE A 181 12.54 9.42 19.71
C PHE A 181 12.34 10.81 19.09
N ALA A 182 12.09 11.85 19.89
CA ALA A 182 11.96 13.24 19.43
C ALA A 182 13.31 13.92 19.16
N LYS A 183 14.44 13.22 19.33
CA LYS A 183 15.77 13.80 19.07
C LYS A 183 16.17 13.62 17.61
N LEU A 184 16.52 14.72 16.95
CA LEU A 184 17.11 14.72 15.62
C LEU A 184 18.64 14.60 15.69
N SER A 185 19.23 13.97 14.67
CA SER A 185 20.67 13.97 14.45
C SER A 185 21.15 15.28 13.84
N LYS A 186 22.48 15.47 13.75
CA LYS A 186 23.10 16.63 13.07
C LYS A 186 22.69 16.81 11.60
N TYR A 187 22.16 15.75 10.99
CA TYR A 187 21.67 15.75 9.60
C TYR A 187 20.15 15.92 9.50
N GLY A 188 19.46 16.23 10.60
CA GLY A 188 17.99 16.42 10.62
C GLY A 188 17.18 15.12 10.52
N VAL A 189 17.78 13.97 10.85
CA VAL A 189 17.12 12.65 10.77
C VAL A 189 16.88 12.10 12.18
N PRO A 190 15.68 11.58 12.52
CA PRO A 190 15.39 10.99 13.83
C PRO A 190 16.00 9.59 13.97
N ASN A 191 17.32 9.49 14.09
CA ASN A 191 18.07 8.23 14.03
C ASN A 191 17.55 7.16 15.01
N ARG A 192 17.17 7.54 16.23
CA ARG A 192 16.63 6.60 17.22
C ARG A 192 15.30 5.99 16.80
N ALA A 193 14.43 6.79 16.19
CA ALA A 193 13.14 6.33 15.69
C ALA A 193 13.32 5.42 14.46
N VAL A 194 14.26 5.77 13.58
CA VAL A 194 14.65 4.94 12.43
C VAL A 194 15.20 3.59 12.90
N MET A 195 16.16 3.57 13.83
CA MET A 195 16.72 2.33 14.38
C MET A 195 15.66 1.45 15.05
N ALA A 196 14.72 2.04 15.79
CA ALA A 196 13.61 1.30 16.38
C ALA A 196 12.72 0.68 15.30
N THR A 197 12.43 1.42 14.21
CA THR A 197 11.66 0.91 13.08
C THR A 197 12.37 -0.27 12.41
N VAL A 198 13.69 -0.14 12.15
CA VAL A 198 14.51 -1.23 11.60
C VAL A 198 14.53 -2.45 12.53
N ALA A 199 14.67 -2.25 13.84
CA ALA A 199 14.65 -3.34 14.80
C ALA A 199 13.32 -4.12 14.76
N VAL A 200 12.19 -3.42 14.67
CA VAL A 200 10.87 -4.04 14.48
C VAL A 200 10.81 -4.81 13.15
N CYS A 201 11.28 -4.23 12.04
CA CYS A 201 11.33 -4.93 10.76
C CYS A 201 12.18 -6.21 10.82
N MET A 202 13.31 -6.19 11.53
CA MET A 202 14.17 -7.37 11.72
C MET A 202 13.47 -8.50 12.48
N THR A 203 12.54 -8.18 13.40
CA THR A 203 11.72 -9.24 14.04
C THR A 203 10.88 -10.01 13.02
N GLY A 204 10.41 -9.35 11.96
CA GLY A 204 9.70 -10.00 10.85
C GLY A 204 10.61 -10.95 10.07
N VAL A 205 11.87 -10.58 9.84
CA VAL A 205 12.88 -11.45 9.20
C VAL A 205 13.15 -12.69 10.05
N VAL A 206 13.32 -12.50 11.36
CA VAL A 206 13.52 -13.60 12.31
C VAL A 206 12.28 -14.52 12.34
N LEU A 207 11.08 -13.95 12.38
CA LEU A 207 9.84 -14.70 12.33
C LEU A 207 9.72 -15.52 11.04
N ASN A 208 10.10 -14.94 9.90
CA ASN A 208 10.10 -15.62 8.60
C ASN A 208 11.11 -16.77 8.54
N TYR A 209 12.23 -16.68 9.28
CA TYR A 209 13.20 -17.78 9.37
C TYR A 209 12.64 -18.98 10.15
N PHE A 210 11.87 -18.73 11.22
CA PHE A 210 11.33 -19.81 12.07
C PHE A 210 9.99 -20.38 11.57
N VAL A 211 9.16 -19.58 10.90
CA VAL A 211 7.81 -19.99 10.46
C VAL A 211 7.51 -19.49 9.04
N PRO A 212 8.28 -19.89 8.01
CA PRO A 212 8.20 -19.29 6.67
C PRO A 212 6.80 -19.40 6.05
N ASP A 213 6.13 -20.55 6.19
CA ASP A 213 4.87 -20.81 5.49
C ASP A 213 3.69 -19.97 6.00
N LYS A 214 3.72 -19.55 7.27
CA LYS A 214 2.62 -18.80 7.92
C LYS A 214 2.97 -17.37 8.26
N ALA A 215 4.25 -17.04 8.45
CA ALA A 215 4.70 -15.70 8.83
C ALA A 215 4.25 -14.66 7.80
N PHE A 216 4.42 -14.94 6.51
CA PHE A 216 4.02 -14.03 5.45
C PHE A 216 2.51 -13.76 5.47
N GLN A 217 1.70 -14.82 5.55
CA GLN A 217 0.24 -14.69 5.61
C GLN A 217 -0.21 -13.89 6.83
N TYR A 218 0.33 -14.18 8.02
CA TYR A 218 -0.03 -13.48 9.26
C TYR A 218 0.38 -12.00 9.24
N VAL A 219 1.57 -11.69 8.72
CA VAL A 219 2.03 -10.31 8.59
C VAL A 219 1.18 -9.55 7.58
N MET A 220 0.88 -10.13 6.41
CA MET A 220 -0.01 -9.50 5.42
C MET A 220 -1.38 -9.23 6.01
N ALA A 221 -1.97 -10.21 6.69
CA ALA A 221 -3.28 -10.10 7.30
C ALA A 221 -3.29 -8.97 8.36
N ALA A 222 -2.29 -8.93 9.25
CA ALA A 222 -2.15 -7.89 10.26
C ALA A 222 -1.94 -6.49 9.67
N VAL A 223 -1.06 -6.35 8.67
CA VAL A 223 -0.79 -5.08 7.99
C VAL A 223 -2.03 -4.56 7.27
N THR A 224 -2.77 -5.46 6.59
CA THR A 224 -4.04 -5.10 5.93
C THR A 224 -5.02 -4.52 6.94
N PHE A 225 -5.26 -5.22 8.05
CA PHE A 225 -6.18 -4.75 9.07
C PHE A 225 -5.78 -3.39 9.64
N VAL A 226 -4.50 -3.23 10.02
CA VAL A 226 -4.00 -1.95 10.55
C VAL A 226 -4.16 -0.83 9.52
N GLY A 227 -3.83 -1.09 8.25
CA GLY A 227 -4.01 -0.14 7.16
C GLY A 227 -5.48 0.29 6.99
N LEU A 228 -6.43 -0.65 7.02
CA LEU A 228 -7.86 -0.33 6.96
C LEU A 228 -8.31 0.51 8.17
N MET A 229 -7.83 0.21 9.37
CA MET A 229 -8.13 1.02 10.56
C MET A 229 -7.56 2.44 10.45
N VAL A 230 -6.34 2.59 9.91
CA VAL A 230 -5.75 3.91 9.64
C VAL A 230 -6.62 4.68 8.65
N TRP A 231 -7.08 4.07 7.56
CA TRP A 231 -7.94 4.74 6.59
C TRP A 231 -9.32 5.11 7.15
N ILE A 232 -9.93 4.25 7.99
CA ILE A 232 -11.15 4.60 8.74
C ILE A 232 -10.89 5.85 9.60
N ALA A 233 -9.79 5.88 10.35
CA ALA A 233 -9.44 7.02 11.20
C ALA A 233 -9.22 8.30 10.38
N ILE A 234 -8.55 8.21 9.22
CA ILE A 234 -8.34 9.33 8.30
C ILE A 234 -9.69 9.85 7.79
N LEU A 235 -10.58 8.98 7.34
CA LEU A 235 -11.90 9.37 6.81
C LEU A 235 -12.77 10.01 7.90
N LEU A 236 -12.84 9.41 9.09
CA LEU A 236 -13.60 9.97 10.20
C LEU A 236 -13.05 11.34 10.64
N THR A 237 -11.72 11.49 10.66
CA THR A 237 -11.05 12.76 10.98
C THR A 237 -11.35 13.80 9.91
N GLN A 238 -11.29 13.43 8.63
CA GLN A 238 -11.62 14.31 7.51
C GLN A 238 -13.08 14.77 7.55
N ILE A 239 -14.01 13.87 7.90
CA ILE A 239 -15.43 14.22 8.03
C ILE A 239 -15.66 15.19 9.17
N GLN A 240 -15.08 14.93 10.34
CA GLN A 240 -15.18 15.81 11.51
C GLN A 240 -14.51 17.16 11.26
N PHE A 241 -13.33 17.17 10.65
CA PHE A 241 -12.62 18.38 10.26
C PHE A 241 -13.47 19.26 9.37
N ARG A 242 -14.02 18.73 8.27
CA ARG A 242 -14.89 19.51 7.38
C ARG A 242 -16.17 19.99 8.04
N ARG A 243 -16.73 19.23 8.99
CA ARG A 243 -17.90 19.66 9.79
C ARG A 243 -17.58 20.75 10.81
N SER A 244 -16.34 20.83 11.28
CA SER A 244 -15.90 21.88 12.21
C SER A 244 -15.59 23.23 11.54
N LEU A 245 -15.46 23.26 10.20
CA LEU A 245 -15.16 24.47 9.45
C LEU A 245 -16.43 25.25 9.10
N THR A 246 -16.31 26.58 9.03
CA THR A 246 -17.36 27.44 8.47
C THR A 246 -17.40 27.34 6.94
N GLN A 247 -18.50 27.76 6.31
CA GLN A 247 -18.62 27.72 4.85
C GLN A 247 -17.53 28.53 4.13
N SER A 248 -17.09 29.67 4.70
CA SER A 248 -15.99 30.47 4.14
C SER A 248 -14.66 29.72 4.19
N GLN A 249 -14.34 29.08 5.32
CA GLN A 249 -13.13 28.27 5.46
C GLN A 249 -13.13 27.04 4.54
N VAL A 250 -14.29 26.44 4.30
CA VAL A 250 -14.42 25.33 3.33
C VAL A 250 -14.12 25.81 1.90
N ALA A 251 -14.51 27.04 1.54
CA ALA A 251 -14.25 27.60 0.22
C ALA A 251 -12.75 27.86 -0.04
N GLU A 252 -11.97 28.10 1.02
CA GLU A 252 -10.52 28.34 0.96
C GLU A 252 -9.67 27.05 0.84
N LEU A 253 -10.28 25.87 0.99
CA LEU A 253 -9.57 24.60 0.87
C LEU A 253 -8.98 24.43 -0.54
N ALA A 254 -7.65 24.28 -0.60
CA ALA A 254 -6.91 24.10 -1.85
C ALA A 254 -7.33 22.84 -2.63
N TYR A 255 -7.79 21.80 -1.94
CA TYR A 255 -8.31 20.57 -2.55
C TYR A 255 -9.79 20.40 -2.27
N ARG A 256 -10.58 20.35 -3.35
CA ARG A 256 -12.02 20.07 -3.31
C ARG A 256 -12.24 18.58 -3.50
N THR A 257 -12.65 17.90 -2.44
CA THR A 257 -12.96 16.46 -2.50
C THR A 257 -14.16 16.24 -3.43
N PRO A 258 -14.03 15.42 -4.49
CA PRO A 258 -15.15 15.11 -5.38
C PRO A 258 -16.33 14.49 -4.60
N TRP A 259 -17.55 14.92 -4.93
CA TRP A 259 -18.80 14.41 -4.35
C TRP A 259 -18.90 14.43 -2.82
N TRP A 260 -18.25 15.40 -2.18
CA TRP A 260 -18.39 15.63 -0.74
C TRP A 260 -19.87 15.90 -0.35
N PRO A 261 -20.42 15.28 0.72
CA PRO A 261 -19.81 14.31 1.65
C PRO A 261 -20.01 12.83 1.29
N TYR A 262 -20.76 12.52 0.25
CA TYR A 262 -21.15 11.15 -0.12
C TYR A 262 -19.95 10.25 -0.41
N SER A 263 -18.90 10.79 -1.05
CA SER A 263 -17.68 10.04 -1.34
C SER A 263 -16.98 9.51 -0.10
N SER A 264 -16.85 10.31 0.98
CA SER A 264 -16.22 9.87 2.23
C SER A 264 -17.05 8.80 2.95
N TRP A 265 -18.39 8.93 2.94
CA TRP A 265 -19.26 7.92 3.52
C TRP A 265 -19.26 6.61 2.72
N PHE A 266 -19.23 6.69 1.39
CA PHE A 266 -19.09 5.54 0.52
C PHE A 266 -17.76 4.80 0.78
N ALA A 267 -16.64 5.53 0.83
CA ALA A 267 -15.34 4.95 1.13
C ALA A 267 -15.32 4.27 2.52
N LEU A 268 -15.93 4.92 3.53
CA LEU A 268 -16.03 4.36 4.88
C LEU A 268 -16.87 3.08 4.90
N ALA A 269 -18.03 3.08 4.22
CA ALA A 269 -18.88 1.91 4.09
C ALA A 269 -18.16 0.76 3.37
N PHE A 270 -17.41 1.08 2.30
CA PHE A 270 -16.65 0.09 1.53
C PHE A 270 -15.52 -0.54 2.35
N ILE A 271 -14.73 0.25 3.08
CA ILE A 271 -13.68 -0.28 3.96
C ILE A 271 -14.31 -1.13 5.08
N THR A 272 -15.42 -0.69 5.65
CA THR A 272 -16.15 -1.44 6.68
C THR A 272 -16.65 -2.78 6.14
N LEU A 273 -17.21 -2.79 4.92
CA LEU A 273 -17.60 -4.01 4.22
C LEU A 273 -16.42 -4.97 4.08
N VAL A 274 -15.24 -4.47 3.67
CA VAL A 274 -14.06 -5.34 3.51
C VAL A 274 -13.60 -5.91 4.86
N VAL A 275 -13.61 -5.12 5.94
CA VAL A 275 -13.32 -5.63 7.29
C VAL A 275 -14.29 -6.76 7.69
N VAL A 276 -15.57 -6.63 7.37
CA VAL A 276 -16.56 -7.70 7.59
C VAL A 276 -16.25 -8.93 6.74
N LEU A 277 -15.88 -8.75 5.46
CA LEU A 277 -15.51 -9.83 4.55
C LEU A 277 -14.25 -10.59 4.98
N MET A 278 -13.28 -9.92 5.61
CA MET A 278 -12.12 -10.59 6.21
C MET A 278 -12.55 -11.64 7.25
N GLY A 279 -13.69 -11.45 7.91
CA GLY A 279 -14.27 -12.40 8.86
C GLY A 279 -14.80 -13.67 8.21
N PHE A 280 -15.03 -13.68 6.90
CA PHE A 280 -15.49 -14.87 6.18
C PHE A 280 -14.34 -15.64 5.51
N HIS A 281 -13.19 -15.00 5.29
CA HIS A 281 -12.01 -15.60 4.66
C HIS A 281 -11.08 -16.25 5.69
N GLU A 282 -10.82 -17.56 5.59
CA GLU A 282 -10.05 -18.31 6.60
C GLU A 282 -8.69 -17.69 6.92
N ASP A 283 -7.90 -17.32 5.90
CA ASP A 283 -6.58 -16.73 6.10
C ASP A 283 -6.61 -15.31 6.68
N ALA A 284 -7.70 -14.58 6.46
CA ALA A 284 -7.79 -13.17 6.87
C ALA A 284 -8.53 -12.99 8.20
N ARG A 285 -9.30 -14.00 8.64
CA ARG A 285 -9.94 -14.02 9.97
C ARG A 285 -8.93 -13.79 11.07
N ILE A 286 -7.71 -14.31 10.91
CA ILE A 286 -6.66 -14.11 11.90
C ILE A 286 -6.29 -12.64 12.09
N ALA A 287 -6.45 -11.81 11.04
CA ALA A 287 -6.23 -10.37 11.13
C ALA A 287 -7.21 -9.70 12.10
N LEU A 288 -8.45 -10.17 12.18
CA LEU A 288 -9.47 -9.63 13.08
C LEU A 288 -9.19 -9.95 14.55
N VAL A 289 -8.32 -10.91 14.83
CA VAL A 289 -7.85 -11.22 16.18
C VAL A 289 -6.51 -10.51 16.43
N LEU A 290 -5.54 -10.69 15.54
CA LEU A 290 -4.20 -10.12 15.67
C LEU A 290 -4.23 -8.59 15.68
N GLY A 291 -5.06 -7.98 14.85
CA GLY A 291 -5.20 -6.53 14.74
C GLY A 291 -5.62 -5.86 16.04
N PRO A 292 -6.77 -6.22 16.64
CA PRO A 292 -7.17 -5.72 17.95
C PRO A 292 -6.20 -6.08 19.07
N CYS A 293 -5.57 -7.27 19.04
CA CYS A 293 -4.52 -7.62 19.99
C CYS A 293 -3.32 -6.68 19.89
N LEU A 294 -2.84 -6.38 18.67
CA LEU A 294 -1.76 -5.43 18.44
C LEU A 294 -2.13 -4.03 18.92
N LEU A 295 -3.34 -3.55 18.59
CA LEU A 295 -3.86 -2.28 19.11
C LEU A 295 -3.90 -2.26 20.64
N GLY A 296 -4.34 -3.37 21.26
CA GLY A 296 -4.33 -3.55 22.71
C GLY A 296 -2.93 -3.49 23.30
N VAL A 297 -1.94 -4.13 22.66
CA VAL A 297 -0.52 -4.05 23.05
C VAL A 297 0.01 -2.62 22.93
N TYR A 298 -0.31 -1.91 21.84
CA TYR A 298 0.06 -0.49 21.69
C TYR A 298 -0.57 0.41 22.76
N LEU A 299 -1.85 0.19 23.07
CA LEU A 299 -2.54 0.89 24.16
C LEU A 299 -1.91 0.58 25.51
N ALA A 300 -1.63 -0.69 25.80
CA ALA A 300 -0.97 -1.10 27.03
C ALA A 300 0.41 -0.43 27.17
N MET A 301 1.23 -0.44 26.11
CA MET A 301 2.50 0.28 26.09
C MET A 301 2.33 1.78 26.34
N PHE A 302 1.32 2.41 25.74
CA PHE A 302 1.02 3.83 25.96
C PHE A 302 0.68 4.14 27.43
N TYR A 303 -0.05 3.26 28.10
CA TYR A 303 -0.37 3.40 29.53
C TYR A 303 0.81 3.08 30.45
N ILE A 304 1.54 1.98 30.19
CA ILE A 304 2.70 1.53 30.99
C ILE A 304 3.82 2.56 30.97
N VAL A 305 4.10 3.17 29.81
CA VAL A 305 5.12 4.23 29.69
C VAL A 305 4.65 5.56 30.30
N GLY A 306 3.40 5.64 30.76
CA GLY A 306 2.85 6.81 31.45
C GLY A 306 2.58 8.00 30.53
N LEU A 307 2.51 7.78 29.21
CA LEU A 307 2.34 8.85 28.21
C LEU A 307 0.95 9.50 28.33
N HIS A 308 -0.07 8.74 28.73
CA HIS A 308 -1.42 9.24 29.03
C HIS A 308 -1.46 10.40 30.04
N ARG A 309 -0.48 10.49 30.96
CA ARG A 309 -0.41 11.56 31.96
C ARG A 309 0.12 12.86 31.37
N LYS A 310 1.01 12.78 30.38
CA LYS A 310 1.59 13.96 29.72
C LYS A 310 0.61 14.63 28.75
N THR A 311 -0.26 13.86 28.12
CA THR A 311 -1.26 14.40 27.17
C THR A 311 -2.38 15.19 27.86
N LYS A 312 -2.72 14.87 29.12
CA LYS A 312 -3.68 15.68 29.90
C LYS A 312 -3.14 17.08 30.23
N LEU A 313 -1.87 17.19 30.60
CA LEU A 313 -1.21 18.46 30.92
C LEU A 313 -1.15 19.44 29.74
N SER A 314 -1.13 18.96 28.49
CA SER A 314 -1.13 19.86 27.31
C SER A 314 -2.52 20.34 26.87
N ARG A 315 -3.60 19.70 27.35
CA ARG A 315 -4.98 20.15 27.07
C ARG A 315 -5.44 21.26 28.02
N GLU A 316 -4.82 21.42 29.17
CA GLU A 316 -5.12 22.50 30.13
C GLU A 316 -4.39 23.83 29.82
N PHE A 317 -3.57 23.88 28.76
CA PHE A 317 -2.79 25.07 28.36
C PHE A 317 -3.02 25.55 26.91
N LYS A 318 -4.19 25.27 26.33
CA LYS A 318 -4.67 25.88 25.08
C LYS A 318 -6.09 26.40 25.26
#